data_AF-A0A4Q2YXT0-F1
#
_entry.id   AF-A0A4Q2YXT0-F1
#
_cell.length_a   1.000
_cell.length_b   1.000
_cell.length_c   1.000
_cell.angle_alpha   90.00
_cell.angle_beta   90.00
_cell.angle_gamma   90.00
#
_symmetry.space_group_name_H-M   'P 1'
#
loop_
_entity.id
_entity.type
_entity.pdbx_description
1 polymer ?
#
loop_
_entity_poly.entity_id
_entity_poly.type
_entity_poly.pdbx_seq_one_letter_code
_entity_poly.pdbx_strand_id
1 'polypeptide(L)'
;MMQLVKRSYAGVMHTIANLGPMKKLAQDAQHSDEYGWLRWSASLLAIHDIERMIALGLPWWNVAATREVAEFLRARPKARVFEYGAGASTIWLARHAANVVSVEHHAEWHQRLTKEVARFPNIQLQHRELDGDAYIRAIDAADGPFDLIVVDGRRRTECLARAIPHLAPGGIILLDDSGRGRYRSAIETCGLKERRSDRALARAWTAIVDPDSNYPPKKMSRIYARGVLMKYLPGSVFQYVSRQVEGAKTGIEHKLLAKSVAIEVGLHLVSSMSVAAACLAFDRWPAAAGSAMLAVVGASLALRRPLLIALAFQIIAFGAFAAAAALIGAAVLPAGASLAHFAALFLLAWLAGFVIPVAPGGIGVREAALLALAGAGLPAAALMAATLALRASSIAGDLGYGLLTLRPRLTAET
;
A
#
# COMPACT_ATOMS: atom_id res chain seq x y z
N MET A 1 -4.17 5.47 -32.62
CA MET A 1 -4.07 6.59 -31.66
C MET A 1 -3.47 6.19 -30.30
N MET A 2 -3.99 5.19 -29.58
CA MET A 2 -3.49 4.82 -28.23
C MET A 2 -2.06 4.24 -28.17
N GLN A 3 -1.61 3.51 -29.20
CA GLN A 3 -0.19 3.08 -29.29
C GLN A 3 0.76 4.25 -29.58
N LEU A 4 0.32 5.26 -30.34
CA LEU A 4 1.10 6.46 -30.64
C LEU A 4 1.31 7.28 -29.35
N VAL A 5 0.24 7.48 -28.57
CA VAL A 5 0.30 8.16 -27.26
C VAL A 5 1.21 7.42 -26.27
N LYS A 6 1.16 6.07 -26.23
CA LYS A 6 2.07 5.27 -25.39
C LYS A 6 3.53 5.41 -25.80
N ARG A 7 3.82 5.41 -27.12
CA ARG A 7 5.19 5.60 -27.64
C ARG A 7 5.69 7.02 -27.36
N SER A 8 4.85 8.04 -27.54
CA SER A 8 5.19 9.43 -27.20
C SER A 8 5.44 9.61 -25.71
N TYR A 9 4.61 9.02 -24.85
CA TYR A 9 4.79 9.05 -23.40
C TYR A 9 6.09 8.34 -22.96
N ALA A 10 6.35 7.14 -23.48
CA ALA A 10 7.59 6.42 -23.20
C ALA A 10 8.83 7.20 -23.66
N GLY A 11 8.76 7.86 -24.82
CA GLY A 11 9.82 8.73 -25.34
C GLY A 11 10.09 9.94 -24.43
N VAL A 12 9.03 10.62 -23.96
CA VAL A 12 9.16 11.74 -23.01
C VAL A 12 9.77 11.28 -21.68
N MET A 13 9.30 10.15 -21.14
CA MET A 13 9.85 9.60 -19.90
C MET A 13 11.31 9.19 -20.06
N HIS A 14 11.70 8.64 -21.20
CA HIS A 14 13.09 8.31 -21.50
C HIS A 14 13.96 9.58 -21.58
N THR A 15 13.47 10.67 -22.16
CA THR A 15 14.17 11.97 -22.18
C THR A 15 14.33 12.54 -20.78
N ILE A 16 13.27 12.56 -19.97
CA ILE A 16 13.30 13.03 -18.57
C ILE A 16 14.28 12.20 -17.75
N ALA A 17 14.24 10.87 -17.89
CA ALA A 17 15.12 9.97 -17.16
C ALA A 17 16.59 10.09 -17.56
N ASN A 18 16.91 10.76 -18.69
CA ASN A 18 18.28 11.01 -19.13
C ASN A 18 18.85 12.37 -18.67
N LEU A 19 18.03 13.21 -18.03
CA LEU A 19 18.50 14.45 -17.42
C LEU A 19 19.44 14.16 -16.25
N GLY A 20 20.46 15.00 -16.06
CA GLY A 20 21.51 14.83 -15.04
C GLY A 20 20.99 14.51 -13.63
N PRO A 21 19.99 15.25 -13.11
CA PRO A 21 19.40 14.98 -11.80
C PRO A 21 18.73 13.59 -11.70
N MET A 22 18.09 13.13 -12.78
CA MET A 22 17.38 11.85 -12.79
C MET A 22 18.33 10.66 -12.94
N LYS A 23 19.45 10.84 -13.65
CA LYS A 23 20.55 9.86 -13.66
C LYS A 23 21.18 9.71 -12.27
N LYS A 24 21.43 10.82 -11.58
CA LYS A 24 21.91 10.80 -10.20
C LYS A 24 20.92 10.10 -9.26
N LEU A 25 19.63 10.43 -9.36
CA LEU A 25 18.58 9.75 -8.59
C LEU A 25 18.58 8.23 -8.83
N ALA A 26 18.74 7.77 -10.07
CA ALA A 26 18.79 6.35 -10.39
C ALA A 26 20.05 5.67 -9.80
N GLN A 27 21.21 6.34 -9.83
CA GLN A 27 22.45 5.84 -9.23
C GLN A 27 22.37 5.76 -7.70
N ASP A 28 21.86 6.81 -7.06
CA ASP A 28 21.66 6.86 -5.61
C ASP A 28 20.64 5.78 -5.18
N ALA A 29 19.57 5.60 -5.97
CA ALA A 29 18.53 4.61 -5.73
C ALA A 29 19.05 3.16 -5.74
N GLN A 30 20.03 2.83 -6.59
CA GLN A 30 20.64 1.50 -6.65
C GLN A 30 21.33 1.09 -5.34
N HIS A 31 21.78 2.06 -4.55
CA HIS A 31 22.47 1.83 -3.28
C HIS A 31 21.56 2.08 -2.06
N SER A 32 20.32 2.53 -2.27
CA SER A 32 19.33 2.74 -1.22
C SER A 32 18.62 1.44 -0.80
N ASP A 33 17.79 1.46 0.27
CA ASP A 33 16.99 0.30 0.68
C ASP A 33 16.21 -0.33 -0.49
N GLU A 34 16.26 -1.66 -0.61
CA GLU A 34 15.70 -2.39 -1.75
C GLU A 34 14.21 -2.12 -1.97
N TYR A 35 13.50 -1.82 -0.90
CA TYR A 35 12.07 -1.56 -0.92
C TYR A 35 11.74 -0.17 -0.37
N GLY A 36 12.70 0.75 -0.42
CA GLY A 36 12.61 2.11 0.07
C GLY A 36 12.01 3.07 -0.96
N TRP A 37 11.60 4.24 -0.49
CA TRP A 37 10.93 5.25 -1.32
C TRP A 37 11.81 5.76 -2.47
N LEU A 38 13.13 5.87 -2.28
CA LEU A 38 14.09 6.31 -3.29
C LEU A 38 14.10 5.36 -4.49
N ARG A 39 14.29 4.06 -4.22
CA ARG A 39 14.31 3.02 -5.26
C ARG A 39 12.97 2.85 -5.95
N TRP A 40 11.87 2.95 -5.20
CA TRP A 40 10.54 2.97 -5.79
C TRP A 40 10.33 4.17 -6.71
N SER A 41 10.71 5.38 -6.29
CA SER A 41 10.56 6.60 -7.10
C SER A 41 11.38 6.53 -8.39
N ALA A 42 12.62 6.01 -8.32
CA ALA A 42 13.45 5.79 -9.50
C ALA A 42 12.81 4.78 -10.47
N SER A 43 12.11 3.75 -9.96
CA SER A 43 11.45 2.74 -10.80
C SER A 43 10.33 3.30 -11.69
N LEU A 44 9.64 4.37 -11.26
CA LEU A 44 8.57 5.01 -12.05
C LEU A 44 9.09 5.59 -13.37
N LEU A 45 10.37 5.96 -13.39
CA LEU A 45 11.07 6.52 -14.55
C LEU A 45 11.73 5.44 -15.41
N ALA A 46 11.95 4.26 -14.82
CA ALA A 46 12.63 3.14 -15.44
C ALA A 46 11.65 2.13 -16.07
N ILE A 47 10.35 2.15 -15.76
CA ILE A 47 9.37 1.15 -16.18
C ILE A 47 9.38 0.78 -17.69
N HIS A 48 9.72 1.71 -18.59
CA HIS A 48 9.78 1.45 -20.06
C HIS A 48 11.18 1.06 -20.57
N ASP A 49 12.16 0.98 -19.67
CA ASP A 49 13.58 0.70 -19.92
C ASP A 49 13.99 -0.48 -19.03
N ILE A 50 14.08 -1.66 -19.65
CA ILE A 50 14.31 -2.90 -18.92
C ILE A 50 15.69 -2.91 -18.27
N GLU A 51 16.70 -2.34 -18.92
CA GLU A 51 18.06 -2.26 -18.44
C GLU A 51 18.12 -1.46 -17.14
N ARG A 52 17.41 -0.33 -17.07
CA ARG A 52 17.29 0.46 -15.83
C ARG A 52 16.52 -0.27 -14.74
N MET A 53 15.44 -0.96 -15.08
CA MET A 53 14.67 -1.74 -14.10
C MET A 53 15.51 -2.88 -13.50
N ILE A 54 16.27 -3.58 -14.34
CA ILE A 54 17.21 -4.63 -13.91
C ILE A 54 18.30 -4.06 -12.99
N ALA A 55 18.82 -2.87 -13.32
CA ALA A 55 19.83 -2.18 -12.51
C ALA A 55 19.30 -1.77 -11.14
N LEU A 56 18.03 -1.34 -11.04
CA LEU A 56 17.38 -1.09 -9.75
C LEU A 56 17.14 -2.35 -8.93
N GLY A 57 17.18 -3.53 -9.55
CA GLY A 57 16.93 -4.80 -8.88
C GLY A 57 15.50 -4.90 -8.36
N LEU A 58 14.52 -4.45 -9.15
CA LEU A 58 13.10 -4.48 -8.79
C LEU A 58 12.27 -5.24 -9.84
N PRO A 59 11.30 -6.07 -9.43
CA PRO A 59 10.43 -6.82 -10.34
C PRO A 59 9.23 -6.00 -10.86
N TRP A 60 9.01 -4.79 -10.32
CA TRP A 60 7.86 -3.91 -10.59
C TRP A 60 6.48 -4.46 -10.22
N TRP A 61 6.40 -5.23 -9.13
CA TRP A 61 5.14 -5.57 -8.46
C TRP A 61 4.82 -4.56 -7.35
N ASN A 62 3.68 -4.76 -6.68
CA ASN A 62 3.40 -4.07 -5.43
C ASN A 62 4.52 -4.34 -4.41
N VAL A 63 5.09 -3.29 -3.81
CA VAL A 63 6.23 -3.38 -2.87
C VAL A 63 5.97 -4.36 -1.72
N ALA A 64 4.75 -4.40 -1.18
CA ALA A 64 4.42 -5.32 -0.09
C ALA A 64 4.41 -6.79 -0.55
N ALA A 65 3.90 -7.04 -1.76
CA ALA A 65 3.94 -8.38 -2.37
C ALA A 65 5.39 -8.79 -2.68
N THR A 66 6.21 -7.86 -3.20
CA THR A 66 7.64 -8.13 -3.45
C THR A 66 8.38 -8.53 -2.17
N ARG A 67 8.14 -7.82 -1.05
CA ARG A 67 8.74 -8.17 0.25
C ARG A 67 8.34 -9.56 0.73
N GLU A 68 7.04 -9.90 0.66
CA GLU A 68 6.54 -11.21 1.07
C GLU A 68 7.14 -12.34 0.21
N VAL A 69 7.25 -12.12 -1.11
CA VAL A 69 7.90 -13.07 -2.01
C VAL A 69 9.40 -13.19 -1.72
N ALA A 70 10.10 -12.08 -1.47
CA ALA A 70 11.52 -12.11 -1.17
C ALA A 70 11.82 -12.88 0.12
N GLU A 71 11.01 -12.67 1.18
CA GLU A 71 11.09 -13.45 2.42
C GLU A 71 10.77 -14.93 2.20
N PHE A 72 9.74 -15.23 1.41
CA PHE A 72 9.35 -16.59 1.06
C PHE A 72 10.47 -17.37 0.36
N LEU A 73 11.13 -16.72 -0.61
CA LEU A 73 12.23 -17.30 -1.39
C LEU A 73 13.53 -17.39 -0.57
N ARG A 74 13.81 -16.41 0.29
CA ARG A 74 14.97 -16.47 1.20
C ARG A 74 14.92 -17.68 2.14
N ALA A 75 13.72 -18.06 2.57
CA ALA A 75 13.51 -19.28 3.38
C ALA A 75 13.61 -20.58 2.56
N ARG A 76 13.66 -20.50 1.22
CA ARG A 76 13.68 -21.63 0.29
C ARG A 76 14.75 -21.40 -0.79
N PRO A 77 16.06 -21.50 -0.46
CA PRO A 77 17.13 -21.24 -1.42
C PRO A 77 17.12 -22.20 -2.62
N LYS A 78 16.46 -23.36 -2.50
CA LYS A 78 16.25 -24.33 -3.59
C LYS A 78 14.95 -24.13 -4.36
N ALA A 79 14.24 -23.01 -4.13
CA ALA A 79 12.92 -22.77 -4.71
C ALA A 79 12.95 -22.86 -6.24
N ARG A 80 11.91 -23.50 -6.78
CA ARG A 80 11.61 -23.52 -8.20
C ARG A 80 10.50 -22.52 -8.49
N VAL A 81 10.72 -21.67 -9.49
CA VAL A 81 9.79 -20.61 -9.86
C VAL A 81 9.32 -20.80 -11.30
N PHE A 82 8.02 -20.62 -11.51
CA PHE A 82 7.43 -20.47 -12.83
C PHE A 82 6.84 -19.07 -12.99
N GLU A 83 6.98 -18.45 -14.15
CA GLU A 83 6.46 -17.11 -14.43
C GLU A 83 5.77 -17.06 -15.81
N TYR A 84 4.52 -16.62 -15.81
CA TYR A 84 3.83 -16.15 -17.01
C TYR A 84 4.05 -14.65 -17.18
N GLY A 85 4.73 -14.26 -18.26
CA GLY A 85 5.06 -12.87 -18.60
C GLY A 85 6.47 -12.52 -18.13
N ALA A 86 7.42 -12.49 -19.06
CA ALA A 86 8.83 -12.30 -18.72
C ALA A 86 9.21 -10.82 -18.74
N GLY A 87 10.16 -10.44 -17.88
CA GLY A 87 10.56 -9.04 -17.72
C GLY A 87 11.73 -8.85 -16.76
N ALA A 88 11.81 -7.66 -16.15
CA ALA A 88 12.77 -7.40 -15.08
C ALA A 88 12.53 -8.31 -13.86
N SER A 89 11.28 -8.72 -13.65
CA SER A 89 10.88 -9.72 -12.65
C SER A 89 11.60 -11.06 -12.83
N THR A 90 11.78 -11.53 -14.07
CA THR A 90 12.51 -12.76 -14.39
C THR A 90 13.95 -12.73 -13.84
N ILE A 91 14.65 -11.62 -14.07
CA ILE A 91 16.02 -11.43 -13.59
C ILE A 91 16.05 -11.27 -12.06
N TRP A 92 15.06 -10.59 -11.50
CA TRP A 92 14.92 -10.48 -10.05
C TRP A 92 14.71 -11.86 -9.41
N LEU A 93 13.81 -12.69 -9.95
CA LEU A 93 13.54 -14.05 -9.48
C LEU A 93 14.80 -14.92 -9.55
N ALA A 94 15.57 -14.82 -10.62
CA ALA A 94 16.80 -15.60 -10.80
C ALA A 94 17.88 -15.31 -9.75
N ARG A 95 17.87 -14.10 -9.17
CA ARG A 95 18.76 -13.75 -8.04
C ARG A 95 18.28 -14.33 -6.70
N HIS A 96 17.02 -14.75 -6.61
CA HIS A 96 16.38 -15.17 -5.35
C HIS A 96 15.97 -16.64 -5.31
N ALA A 97 16.05 -17.37 -6.42
CA ALA A 97 15.60 -18.76 -6.55
C ALA A 97 16.64 -19.64 -7.25
N ALA A 98 16.54 -20.95 -7.03
CA ALA A 98 17.46 -21.90 -7.65
C ALA A 98 17.18 -22.13 -9.13
N ASN A 99 15.91 -22.09 -9.55
CA ASN A 99 15.51 -22.29 -10.95
C ASN A 99 14.31 -21.40 -11.28
N VAL A 100 14.35 -20.77 -12.45
CA VAL A 100 13.26 -19.92 -12.96
C VAL A 100 12.90 -20.35 -14.38
N VAL A 101 11.63 -20.69 -14.60
CA VAL A 101 11.08 -20.90 -15.93
C VAL A 101 10.13 -19.73 -16.23
N SER A 102 10.43 -18.93 -17.25
CA SER A 102 9.61 -17.77 -17.62
C SER A 102 9.11 -17.87 -19.06
N VAL A 103 7.83 -17.56 -19.27
CA VAL A 103 7.18 -17.67 -20.58
C VAL A 103 6.76 -16.30 -21.09
N GLU A 104 7.18 -15.97 -22.30
CA GLU A 104 6.85 -14.72 -22.99
C GLU A 104 6.11 -14.97 -24.31
N HIS A 105 5.13 -14.12 -24.59
CA HIS A 105 4.26 -14.22 -25.76
C HIS A 105 4.61 -13.28 -26.90
N HIS A 106 5.31 -12.19 -26.62
CA HIS A 106 5.69 -11.21 -27.63
C HIS A 106 7.09 -11.49 -28.14
N ALA A 107 7.21 -11.95 -29.40
CA ALA A 107 8.47 -12.38 -30.01
C ALA A 107 9.59 -11.32 -29.89
N GLU A 108 9.30 -10.05 -30.22
CA GLU A 108 10.29 -8.97 -30.12
C GLU A 108 10.76 -8.74 -28.68
N TRP A 109 9.86 -8.89 -27.70
CA TRP A 109 10.18 -8.68 -26.29
C TRP A 109 11.02 -9.85 -25.76
N HIS A 110 10.64 -11.08 -26.13
CA HIS A 110 11.43 -12.28 -25.86
C HIS A 110 12.85 -12.14 -26.43
N GLN A 111 13.00 -11.67 -27.66
CA GLN A 111 14.31 -11.46 -28.27
C GLN A 111 15.14 -10.41 -27.51
N ARG A 112 14.52 -9.31 -27.06
CA ARG A 112 15.20 -8.30 -26.23
C ARG A 112 15.65 -8.88 -24.89
N LEU A 113 14.79 -9.64 -24.22
CA LEU A 113 15.07 -10.28 -22.93
C LEU A 113 16.18 -11.33 -22.99
N THR A 114 16.28 -12.06 -24.11
CA THR A 114 17.23 -13.17 -24.29
C THR A 114 18.67 -12.74 -23.95
N LYS A 115 19.05 -11.50 -24.31
CA LYS A 115 20.39 -10.95 -24.02
C LYS A 115 20.66 -10.78 -22.52
N GLU A 116 19.67 -10.31 -21.77
CA GLU A 116 19.79 -10.10 -20.32
C GLU A 116 19.73 -11.43 -19.57
N VAL A 117 18.87 -12.33 -20.02
CA VAL A 117 18.68 -13.67 -19.44
C VAL A 117 19.93 -14.55 -19.61
N ALA A 118 20.68 -14.42 -20.71
CA ALA A 118 21.90 -15.20 -20.96
C ALA A 118 22.98 -15.05 -19.87
N ARG A 119 22.87 -14.02 -19.02
CA ARG A 119 23.75 -13.80 -17.87
C ARG A 119 23.42 -14.69 -16.66
N PHE A 120 22.30 -15.39 -16.69
CA PHE A 120 21.76 -16.16 -15.57
C PHE A 120 21.52 -17.61 -16.00
N PRO A 121 22.39 -18.56 -15.59
CA PRO A 121 22.31 -19.95 -16.04
C PRO A 121 21.10 -20.71 -15.48
N ASN A 122 20.46 -20.18 -14.43
CA ASN A 122 19.29 -20.76 -13.78
C ASN A 122 17.95 -20.30 -14.37
N ILE A 123 17.96 -19.61 -15.52
CA ILE A 123 16.75 -19.17 -16.20
C ILE A 123 16.53 -20.00 -17.46
N GLN A 124 15.31 -20.54 -17.59
CA GLN A 124 14.78 -21.07 -18.84
C GLN A 124 13.71 -20.12 -19.38
N LEU A 125 14.06 -19.33 -20.39
CA LEU A 125 13.13 -18.44 -21.08
C LEU A 125 12.48 -19.19 -22.26
N GLN A 126 11.15 -19.15 -22.34
CA GLN A 126 10.38 -19.79 -23.40
C GLN A 126 9.53 -18.76 -24.16
N HIS A 127 9.50 -18.87 -25.48
CA HIS A 127 8.56 -18.13 -26.32
C HIS A 127 7.33 -18.98 -26.63
N ARG A 128 6.12 -18.48 -26.32
CA ARG A 128 4.84 -19.12 -26.63
C ARG A 128 3.81 -18.07 -27.02
N GLU A 129 3.33 -18.14 -28.25
CA GLU A 129 2.31 -17.22 -28.75
C GLU A 129 0.98 -17.35 -27.98
N LEU A 130 0.18 -16.29 -28.01
CA LEU A 130 -1.15 -16.29 -27.37
C LEU A 130 -2.22 -17.03 -28.17
N ASP A 131 -1.94 -17.34 -29.44
CA ASP A 131 -2.89 -18.06 -30.27
C ASP A 131 -3.00 -19.52 -29.79
N GLY A 132 -4.24 -19.97 -29.58
CA GLY A 132 -4.52 -21.21 -28.87
C GLY A 132 -4.03 -21.23 -27.41
N ASP A 133 -3.68 -22.43 -26.93
CA ASP A 133 -3.38 -22.66 -25.51
C ASP A 133 -1.90 -22.87 -25.20
N ALA A 134 -1.01 -22.67 -26.20
CA ALA A 134 0.43 -22.89 -26.04
C ALA A 134 1.04 -22.05 -24.90
N TYR A 135 0.62 -20.79 -24.78
CA TYR A 135 1.03 -19.92 -23.68
C TYR A 135 0.55 -20.42 -22.32
N ILE A 136 -0.72 -20.80 -22.19
CA ILE A 136 -1.29 -21.28 -20.91
C ILE A 136 -0.66 -22.60 -20.50
N ARG A 137 -0.55 -23.55 -21.44
CA ARG A 137 -0.05 -24.91 -21.23
C ARG A 137 1.47 -24.98 -21.13
N ALA A 138 2.18 -23.87 -21.24
CA ALA A 138 3.63 -23.85 -21.13
C ALA A 138 4.15 -24.44 -19.80
N ILE A 139 3.39 -24.28 -18.71
CA ILE A 139 3.70 -24.88 -17.41
C ILE A 139 3.63 -26.41 -17.41
N ASP A 140 2.85 -27.02 -18.32
CA ASP A 140 2.68 -28.47 -18.39
C ASP A 140 3.94 -29.21 -18.85
N ALA A 141 4.86 -28.50 -19.51
CA ALA A 141 6.14 -29.06 -19.95
C ALA A 141 7.20 -29.10 -18.83
N ALA A 142 6.88 -28.58 -17.65
CA ALA A 142 7.80 -28.57 -16.53
C ALA A 142 7.75 -29.87 -15.73
N ASP A 143 8.93 -30.40 -15.41
CA ASP A 143 9.03 -31.61 -14.58
C ASP A 143 8.85 -31.26 -13.11
N GLY A 144 7.69 -31.62 -12.54
CA GLY A 144 7.40 -31.47 -11.11
C GLY A 144 6.96 -30.06 -10.68
N PRO A 145 6.63 -29.88 -9.39
CA PRO A 145 5.92 -28.69 -8.92
C PRO A 145 6.84 -27.49 -8.67
N PHE A 146 6.22 -26.32 -8.54
CA PHE A 146 6.86 -25.03 -8.28
C PHE A 146 6.52 -24.46 -6.89
N ASP A 147 7.51 -23.90 -6.20
CA ASP A 147 7.32 -23.23 -4.91
C ASP A 147 6.65 -21.86 -5.08
N LEU A 148 6.93 -21.17 -6.18
CA LEU A 148 6.32 -19.90 -6.55
C LEU A 148 5.87 -19.96 -8.00
N ILE A 149 4.62 -19.57 -8.25
CA ILE A 149 4.11 -19.34 -9.60
C ILE A 149 3.69 -17.88 -9.72
N VAL A 150 4.25 -17.15 -10.69
CA VAL A 150 3.91 -15.75 -10.97
C VAL A 150 3.01 -15.69 -12.20
N VAL A 151 1.88 -15.01 -12.07
CA VAL A 151 0.93 -14.76 -13.16
C VAL A 151 0.86 -13.27 -13.44
N ASP A 152 1.78 -12.79 -14.28
CA ASP A 152 1.95 -11.37 -14.63
C ASP A 152 1.82 -11.11 -16.15
N GLY A 153 1.38 -12.11 -16.90
CA GLY A 153 1.29 -12.04 -18.36
C GLY A 153 -0.09 -11.73 -18.90
N ARG A 154 -0.47 -12.47 -19.94
CA ARG A 154 -1.79 -12.45 -20.59
C ARG A 154 -2.59 -13.67 -20.17
N ARG A 155 -3.88 -13.71 -20.52
CA ARG A 155 -4.81 -14.81 -20.19
C ARG A 155 -4.75 -15.24 -18.71
N ARG A 156 -4.56 -14.27 -17.79
CA ARG A 156 -4.21 -14.52 -16.38
C ARG A 156 -5.19 -15.42 -15.62
N THR A 157 -6.49 -15.39 -15.91
CA THR A 157 -7.48 -16.29 -15.29
C THR A 157 -7.23 -17.76 -15.63
N GLU A 158 -6.81 -18.00 -16.87
CA GLU A 158 -6.65 -19.33 -17.44
C GLU A 158 -5.28 -19.88 -17.07
N CYS A 159 -4.26 -19.02 -17.09
CA CYS A 159 -2.96 -19.30 -16.47
C CYS A 159 -3.10 -19.61 -14.98
N LEU A 160 -3.91 -18.86 -14.22
CA LEU A 160 -4.17 -19.16 -12.80
C LEU A 160 -4.80 -20.54 -12.63
N ALA A 161 -5.85 -20.85 -13.39
CA ALA A 161 -6.51 -22.15 -13.34
C ALA A 161 -5.55 -23.30 -13.68
N ARG A 162 -4.70 -23.11 -14.71
CA ARG A 162 -3.71 -24.11 -15.12
C ARG A 162 -2.52 -24.22 -14.18
N ALA A 163 -2.18 -23.16 -13.44
CA ALA A 163 -1.05 -23.14 -12.51
C ALA A 163 -1.30 -23.96 -11.24
N ILE A 164 -2.54 -24.02 -10.75
CA ILE A 164 -2.88 -24.61 -9.44
C ILE A 164 -2.40 -26.08 -9.31
N PRO A 165 -2.61 -26.98 -10.29
CA PRO A 165 -2.13 -28.35 -10.20
C PRO A 165 -0.60 -28.50 -10.15
N HIS A 166 0.15 -27.47 -10.57
CA HIS A 166 1.61 -27.45 -10.59
C HIS A 166 2.22 -26.77 -9.36
N LEU A 167 1.40 -26.34 -8.41
CA LEU A 167 1.85 -25.67 -7.19
C LEU A 167 2.34 -26.69 -6.16
N ALA A 168 3.56 -26.50 -5.66
CA ALA A 168 4.12 -27.35 -4.60
C ALA A 168 3.34 -27.19 -3.27
N PRO A 169 3.34 -28.21 -2.40
CA PRO A 169 2.81 -28.07 -1.05
C PRO A 169 3.47 -26.90 -0.30
N GLY A 170 2.65 -25.96 0.20
CA GLY A 170 3.14 -24.76 0.86
C GLY A 170 3.72 -23.69 -0.08
N GLY A 171 3.58 -23.88 -1.40
CA GLY A 171 3.89 -22.89 -2.41
C GLY A 171 2.89 -21.73 -2.46
N ILE A 172 3.26 -20.66 -3.16
CA ILE A 172 2.40 -19.49 -3.35
C ILE A 172 2.24 -19.13 -4.83
N ILE A 173 1.08 -18.57 -5.17
CA ILE A 173 0.84 -17.96 -6.49
C ILE A 173 0.78 -16.44 -6.32
N LEU A 174 1.68 -15.73 -7.00
CA LEU A 174 1.61 -14.27 -7.13
C LEU A 174 0.78 -13.94 -8.37
N LEU A 175 -0.44 -13.44 -8.17
CA LEU A 175 -1.26 -12.90 -9.25
C LEU A 175 -1.14 -11.37 -9.27
N ASP A 176 -0.40 -10.85 -10.24
CA ASP A 176 -0.27 -9.40 -10.40
C ASP A 176 -1.58 -8.78 -10.92
N ASP A 177 -1.78 -7.48 -10.68
CA ASP A 177 -3.01 -6.74 -11.01
C ASP A 177 -4.31 -7.43 -10.54
N SER A 178 -4.24 -8.23 -9.47
CA SER A 178 -5.39 -8.94 -8.86
C SER A 178 -6.52 -8.03 -8.36
N GLY A 179 -6.31 -6.70 -8.40
CA GLY A 179 -7.34 -5.68 -8.20
C GLY A 179 -8.36 -5.58 -9.34
N ARG A 180 -8.02 -6.03 -10.56
CA ARG A 180 -8.90 -5.92 -11.74
C ARG A 180 -10.12 -6.83 -11.60
N GLY A 181 -11.31 -6.28 -11.83
CA GLY A 181 -12.58 -6.98 -11.60
C GLY A 181 -12.71 -8.31 -12.35
N ARG A 182 -12.20 -8.38 -13.59
CA ARG A 182 -12.23 -9.57 -14.45
C ARG A 182 -11.54 -10.82 -13.86
N TYR A 183 -10.66 -10.65 -12.87
CA TYR A 183 -9.97 -11.79 -12.24
C TYR A 183 -10.71 -12.34 -11.02
N ARG A 184 -11.72 -11.62 -10.52
CA ARG A 184 -12.32 -11.93 -9.21
C ARG A 184 -12.96 -13.30 -9.15
N SER A 185 -13.75 -13.67 -10.16
CA SER A 185 -14.41 -14.98 -10.22
C SER A 185 -13.36 -16.09 -10.12
N ALA A 186 -12.30 -16.00 -10.92
CA ALA A 186 -11.23 -16.99 -10.91
C ALA A 186 -10.51 -17.08 -9.56
N ILE A 187 -10.26 -15.95 -8.88
CA ILE A 187 -9.61 -15.95 -7.55
C ILE A 187 -10.56 -16.48 -6.46
N GLU A 188 -11.86 -16.23 -6.55
CA GLU A 188 -12.85 -16.78 -5.59
C GLU A 188 -13.02 -18.29 -5.73
N THR A 189 -12.97 -18.81 -6.96
CA THR A 189 -13.25 -20.22 -7.24
C THR A 189 -11.99 -21.09 -7.35
N CYS A 190 -10.79 -20.52 -7.23
CA CYS A 190 -9.54 -21.29 -7.40
C CYS A 190 -9.17 -22.21 -6.23
N GLY A 191 -9.87 -22.12 -5.09
CA GLY A 191 -9.61 -22.96 -3.92
C GLY A 191 -8.35 -22.57 -3.12
N LEU A 192 -7.66 -21.48 -3.47
CA LEU A 192 -6.52 -20.96 -2.71
C LEU A 192 -6.94 -19.85 -1.73
N LYS A 193 -6.23 -19.73 -0.61
CA LYS A 193 -6.43 -18.64 0.36
C LYS A 193 -5.78 -17.35 -0.14
N GLU A 194 -6.60 -16.36 -0.51
CA GLU A 194 -6.14 -15.03 -0.93
C GLU A 194 -5.53 -14.25 0.24
N ARG A 195 -4.34 -13.65 0.03
CA ARG A 195 -3.74 -12.66 0.93
C ARG A 195 -3.66 -11.32 0.21
N ARG A 196 -4.17 -10.25 0.83
CA ARG A 196 -4.10 -8.87 0.30
C ARG A 196 -3.27 -7.99 1.22
N SER A 197 -2.41 -7.16 0.64
CA SER A 197 -1.68 -6.11 1.34
C SER A 197 -2.59 -4.87 1.52
N ASP A 198 -3.53 -4.91 2.46
CA ASP A 198 -4.48 -3.80 2.71
C ASP A 198 -3.95 -2.74 3.69
N ARG A 199 -4.47 -1.52 3.55
CA ARG A 199 -4.05 -0.26 4.22
C ARG A 199 -4.21 -0.32 5.77
N ALA A 200 -3.27 0.28 6.49
CA ALA A 200 -3.11 0.19 7.96
C ALA A 200 -4.40 0.45 8.78
N LEU A 201 -5.15 1.50 8.47
CA LEU A 201 -6.37 1.86 9.22
C LEU A 201 -7.54 0.91 8.96
N ALA A 202 -7.69 0.43 7.73
CA ALA A 202 -8.68 -0.61 7.43
C ALA A 202 -8.30 -1.93 8.13
N ARG A 203 -7.00 -2.26 8.20
CA ARG A 203 -6.50 -3.41 8.97
C ARG A 203 -6.72 -3.28 10.48
N ALA A 204 -6.53 -2.08 11.04
CA ALA A 204 -6.80 -1.82 12.45
C ALA A 204 -8.27 -2.07 12.79
N TRP A 205 -9.19 -1.56 11.97
CA TRP A 205 -10.62 -1.79 12.16
C TRP A 205 -11.01 -3.26 11.94
N THR A 206 -10.51 -3.92 10.89
CA THR A 206 -10.78 -5.35 10.63
C THR A 206 -10.26 -6.24 11.76
N ALA A 207 -9.10 -5.94 12.35
CA ALA A 207 -8.59 -6.70 13.48
C ALA A 207 -9.53 -6.67 14.71
N ILE A 208 -10.38 -5.64 14.83
CA ILE A 208 -11.35 -5.51 15.91
C ILE A 208 -12.67 -6.24 15.59
N VAL A 209 -13.19 -6.05 14.37
CA VAL A 209 -14.51 -6.54 13.96
C VAL A 209 -14.48 -7.99 13.48
N ASP A 210 -13.37 -8.41 12.89
CA ASP A 210 -13.20 -9.72 12.28
C ASP A 210 -11.79 -10.29 12.55
N PRO A 211 -11.45 -10.55 13.83
CA PRO A 211 -10.13 -11.04 14.21
C PRO A 211 -9.78 -12.40 13.57
N ASP A 212 -10.78 -13.24 13.34
CA ASP A 212 -10.63 -14.57 12.77
C ASP A 212 -10.67 -14.58 11.22
N SER A 213 -10.80 -13.41 10.60
CA SER A 213 -10.80 -13.23 9.13
C SER A 213 -11.92 -14.00 8.41
N ASN A 214 -13.13 -13.97 8.96
CA ASN A 214 -14.33 -14.60 8.40
C ASN A 214 -14.85 -13.87 7.15
N TYR A 215 -14.51 -12.59 6.94
CA TYR A 215 -14.99 -11.77 5.84
C TYR A 215 -13.87 -11.42 4.84
N PRO A 216 -14.18 -11.34 3.52
CA PRO A 216 -13.18 -10.95 2.52
C PRO A 216 -12.59 -9.55 2.78
N PRO A 217 -11.26 -9.35 2.72
CA PRO A 217 -10.61 -8.06 3.00
C PRO A 217 -11.13 -6.89 2.14
N LYS A 218 -11.53 -7.17 0.90
CA LYS A 218 -12.15 -6.18 0.00
C LYS A 218 -13.52 -5.70 0.50
N LYS A 219 -14.31 -6.59 1.11
CA LYS A 219 -15.63 -6.25 1.68
C LYS A 219 -15.41 -5.34 2.89
N MET A 220 -14.49 -5.71 3.76
CA MET A 220 -14.10 -4.93 4.94
C MET A 220 -13.55 -3.55 4.59
N SER A 221 -12.64 -3.47 3.62
CA SER A 221 -12.09 -2.19 3.14
C SER A 221 -13.15 -1.31 2.45
N ARG A 222 -14.15 -1.87 1.78
CA ARG A 222 -15.27 -1.09 1.22
C ARG A 222 -16.20 -0.54 2.31
N ILE A 223 -16.49 -1.32 3.36
CA ILE A 223 -17.25 -0.84 4.52
C ILE A 223 -16.49 0.33 5.17
N TYR A 224 -15.19 0.14 5.42
CA TYR A 224 -14.35 1.17 5.99
C TYR A 224 -14.27 2.42 5.10
N ALA A 225 -14.07 2.26 3.79
CA ALA A 225 -14.00 3.36 2.82
C ALA A 225 -15.30 4.15 2.68
N ARG A 226 -16.47 3.49 2.71
CA ARG A 226 -17.75 4.20 2.81
C ARG A 226 -17.81 5.04 4.07
N GLY A 227 -17.46 4.46 5.22
CA GLY A 227 -17.40 5.20 6.49
C GLY A 227 -16.50 6.43 6.44
N VAL A 228 -15.29 6.30 5.87
CA VAL A 228 -14.35 7.42 5.73
C VAL A 228 -14.93 8.58 4.93
N LEU A 229 -15.70 8.32 3.86
CA LEU A 229 -16.36 9.38 3.10
C LEU A 229 -17.56 9.97 3.84
N MET A 230 -18.32 9.14 4.54
CA MET A 230 -19.53 9.56 5.25
C MET A 230 -19.23 10.51 6.42
N LYS A 231 -17.99 10.59 6.92
CA LYS A 231 -17.58 11.56 7.96
C LYS A 231 -17.73 13.04 7.53
N TYR A 232 -17.90 13.29 6.24
CA TYR A 232 -18.10 14.62 5.67
C TYR A 232 -19.58 14.96 5.41
N LEU A 233 -20.51 14.00 5.57
CA LEU A 233 -21.95 14.26 5.70
C LEU A 233 -22.25 14.60 7.17
N PRO A 234 -23.28 15.42 7.50
CA PRO A 234 -23.23 16.38 8.62
C PRO A 234 -22.83 15.77 9.97
N GLY A 235 -21.53 15.81 10.30
CA GLY A 235 -20.96 15.33 11.56
C GLY A 235 -20.03 14.12 11.40
N SER A 236 -18.92 14.11 12.14
CA SER A 236 -17.93 13.01 12.11
C SER A 236 -18.54 11.65 12.52
N VAL A 237 -19.66 11.67 13.25
CA VAL A 237 -20.41 10.48 13.70
C VAL A 237 -20.85 9.57 12.55
N PHE A 238 -21.10 10.14 11.36
CA PHE A 238 -21.62 9.38 10.22
C PHE A 238 -20.64 8.34 9.67
N GLN A 239 -19.34 8.43 9.99
CA GLN A 239 -18.40 7.36 9.67
C GLN A 239 -18.70 6.07 10.42
N TYR A 240 -19.14 6.18 11.67
CA TYR A 240 -19.51 5.05 12.51
C TYR A 240 -20.88 4.51 12.12
N VAL A 241 -21.85 5.40 11.91
CA VAL A 241 -23.20 5.04 11.44
C VAL A 241 -23.10 4.30 10.11
N SER A 242 -22.28 4.78 9.18
CA SER A 242 -22.05 4.10 7.90
C SER A 242 -21.48 2.70 8.09
N ARG A 243 -20.50 2.51 8.96
CA ARG A 243 -19.94 1.16 9.21
C ARG A 243 -20.91 0.24 9.93
N GLN A 244 -21.78 0.77 10.80
CA GLN A 244 -22.87 -0.01 11.42
C GLN A 244 -23.85 -0.51 10.35
N VAL A 245 -24.35 0.40 9.52
CA VAL A 245 -25.33 0.10 8.47
C VAL A 245 -24.74 -0.82 7.41
N GLU A 246 -23.55 -0.49 6.89
CA GLU A 246 -22.90 -1.27 5.84
C GLU A 246 -22.35 -2.60 6.38
N GLY A 247 -21.85 -2.65 7.61
CA GLY A 247 -21.44 -3.89 8.27
C GLY A 247 -22.61 -4.85 8.50
N ALA A 248 -23.74 -4.34 9.01
CA ALA A 248 -24.94 -5.14 9.26
C ALA A 248 -25.52 -5.74 7.98
N LYS A 249 -25.60 -4.94 6.89
CA LYS A 249 -26.00 -5.42 5.55
C LYS A 249 -25.12 -6.57 5.04
N THR A 250 -23.91 -6.70 5.57
CA THR A 250 -22.95 -7.73 5.16
C THR A 250 -22.92 -8.97 6.02
N GLY A 251 -23.76 -9.04 7.07
CA GLY A 251 -23.91 -10.18 7.98
C GLY A 251 -23.11 -10.06 9.29
N ILE A 252 -22.38 -8.95 9.51
CA ILE A 252 -21.60 -8.76 10.73
C ILE A 252 -22.53 -8.50 11.90
N GLU A 253 -22.32 -9.20 13.02
CA GLU A 253 -23.13 -9.06 14.23
C GLU A 253 -23.12 -7.61 14.76
N HIS A 254 -24.31 -7.08 15.06
CA HIS A 254 -24.46 -5.73 15.60
C HIS A 254 -23.65 -5.47 16.87
N LYS A 255 -23.51 -6.47 17.75
CA LYS A 255 -22.71 -6.36 18.98
C LYS A 255 -21.23 -6.14 18.68
N LEU A 256 -20.68 -6.84 17.69
CA LEU A 256 -19.28 -6.67 17.25
C LEU A 256 -19.06 -5.30 16.62
N LEU A 257 -20.00 -4.84 15.78
CA LEU A 257 -19.95 -3.50 15.20
C LEU A 257 -20.00 -2.42 16.29
N ALA A 258 -20.93 -2.51 17.25
CA ALA A 258 -21.05 -1.58 18.36
C ALA A 258 -19.78 -1.53 19.23
N LYS A 259 -19.24 -2.71 19.59
CA LYS A 259 -17.97 -2.84 20.31
C LYS A 259 -16.81 -2.19 19.54
N SER A 260 -16.79 -2.33 18.21
CA SER A 260 -15.73 -1.76 17.37
C SER A 260 -15.69 -0.24 17.41
N VAL A 261 -16.85 0.43 17.48
CA VAL A 261 -16.92 1.89 17.58
C VAL A 261 -16.28 2.36 18.89
N ALA A 262 -16.65 1.73 20.02
CA ALA A 262 -16.09 2.08 21.33
C ALA A 262 -14.57 1.88 21.36
N ILE A 263 -14.08 0.74 20.84
CA ILE A 263 -12.64 0.46 20.77
C ILE A 263 -11.93 1.45 19.86
N GLU A 264 -12.47 1.73 18.68
CA GLU A 264 -11.84 2.64 17.73
C GLU A 264 -11.73 4.07 18.27
N VAL A 265 -12.80 4.57 18.91
CA VAL A 265 -12.79 5.88 19.58
C VAL A 265 -11.74 5.91 20.70
N GLY A 266 -11.69 4.86 21.53
CA GLY A 266 -10.68 4.73 22.59
C GLY A 266 -9.25 4.70 22.05
N LEU A 267 -9.01 3.94 20.96
CA LEU A 267 -7.71 3.90 20.30
C LEU A 267 -7.35 5.24 19.66
N HIS A 268 -8.32 5.98 19.10
CA HIS A 268 -8.08 7.31 18.57
C HIS A 268 -7.59 8.28 19.65
N LEU A 269 -8.25 8.28 20.82
CA LEU A 269 -7.86 9.07 21.98
C LEU A 269 -6.43 8.70 22.43
N VAL A 270 -6.19 7.42 22.72
CA VAL A 270 -4.91 6.96 23.24
C VAL A 270 -3.78 7.23 22.25
N SER A 271 -3.93 6.84 20.99
CA SER A 271 -2.86 7.01 20.00
C SER A 271 -2.59 8.47 19.68
N SER A 272 -3.62 9.32 19.56
CA SER A 272 -3.44 10.75 19.34
C SER A 272 -2.68 11.40 20.49
N MET A 273 -3.06 11.11 21.75
CA MET A 273 -2.38 11.63 22.94
C MET A 273 -0.95 11.10 23.07
N SER A 274 -0.70 9.82 22.80
CA SER A 274 0.65 9.24 22.84
C SER A 274 1.58 9.89 21.82
N VAL A 275 1.10 10.10 20.58
CA VAL A 275 1.91 10.76 19.55
C VAL A 275 2.11 12.24 19.88
N ALA A 276 1.09 12.95 20.38
CA ALA A 276 1.24 14.33 20.82
C ALA A 276 2.27 14.47 21.95
N ALA A 277 2.24 13.57 22.95
CA ALA A 277 3.22 13.53 24.03
C ALA A 277 4.65 13.25 23.50
N ALA A 278 4.79 12.33 22.54
CA ALA A 278 6.08 12.08 21.89
C ALA A 278 6.59 13.30 21.12
N CYS A 279 5.72 14.03 20.43
CA CYS A 279 6.06 15.28 19.75
C CYS A 279 6.48 16.38 20.72
N LEU A 280 5.82 16.53 21.88
CA LEU A 280 6.23 17.48 22.93
C LEU A 280 7.60 17.11 23.53
N ALA A 281 7.85 15.82 23.74
CA ALA A 281 9.13 15.34 24.24
C ALA A 281 10.26 15.45 23.19
N PHE A 282 9.93 15.48 21.90
CA PHE A 282 10.89 15.44 20.80
C PHE A 282 11.86 16.63 20.79
N ASP A 283 11.39 17.83 21.15
CA ASP A 283 12.23 19.03 21.20
C ASP A 283 13.34 18.93 22.27
N ARG A 284 13.10 18.15 23.32
CA ARG A 284 14.04 17.98 24.43
C ARG A 284 14.86 16.69 24.31
N TRP A 285 14.24 15.60 23.84
CA TRP A 285 14.81 14.26 23.79
C TRP A 285 14.38 13.50 22.53
N PRO A 286 14.86 13.89 21.34
CA PRO A 286 14.36 13.33 20.07
C PRO A 286 14.61 11.83 19.93
N ALA A 287 15.80 11.36 20.32
CA ALA A 287 16.16 9.96 20.26
C ALA A 287 15.30 9.09 21.21
N ALA A 288 15.05 9.58 22.43
CA ALA A 288 14.24 8.86 23.41
C ALA A 288 12.76 8.82 23.01
N ALA A 289 12.19 9.94 22.55
CA ALA A 289 10.81 10.02 22.09
C ALA A 289 10.56 9.08 20.89
N GLY A 290 11.45 9.10 19.89
CA GLY A 290 11.35 8.22 18.73
C GLY A 290 11.48 6.75 19.10
N SER A 291 12.47 6.40 19.93
CA SER A 291 12.72 5.02 20.36
C SER A 291 11.57 4.46 21.20
N ALA A 292 10.97 5.27 22.08
CA ALA A 292 9.81 4.87 22.87
C ALA A 292 8.61 4.52 21.99
N MET A 293 8.31 5.35 20.97
CA MET A 293 7.23 5.08 20.03
C MET A 293 7.48 3.81 19.20
N LEU A 294 8.70 3.62 18.72
CA LEU A 294 9.08 2.40 17.99
C LEU A 294 8.99 1.15 18.87
N ALA A 295 9.39 1.25 20.14
CA ALA A 295 9.28 0.15 21.09
C ALA A 295 7.82 -0.23 21.37
N VAL A 296 6.93 0.76 21.59
CA VAL A 296 5.50 0.51 21.79
C VAL A 296 4.86 -0.14 20.57
N VAL A 297 5.15 0.37 19.36
CA VAL A 297 4.64 -0.20 18.11
C VAL A 297 5.18 -1.62 17.91
N GLY A 298 6.49 -1.82 18.06
CA GLY A 298 7.15 -3.12 17.90
C GLY A 298 6.63 -4.17 18.86
N ALA A 299 6.55 -3.84 20.16
CA ALA A 299 6.00 -4.73 21.18
C ALA A 299 4.53 -5.07 20.91
N SER A 300 3.73 -4.08 20.52
CA SER A 300 2.30 -4.27 20.21
C SER A 300 2.09 -5.21 19.01
N LEU A 301 2.93 -5.10 17.97
CA LEU A 301 2.90 -6.00 16.82
C LEU A 301 3.45 -7.41 17.16
N ALA A 302 4.50 -7.50 17.97
CA ALA A 302 5.12 -8.76 18.36
C ALA A 302 4.18 -9.66 19.19
N LEU A 303 3.34 -9.05 20.04
CA LEU A 303 2.39 -9.78 20.89
C LEU A 303 1.20 -10.38 20.11
N ARG A 304 1.03 -10.02 18.83
CA ARG A 304 0.00 -10.56 17.91
C ARG A 304 -1.44 -10.56 18.44
N ARG A 305 -1.75 -9.73 19.45
CA ARG A 305 -3.12 -9.57 19.97
C ARG A 305 -3.88 -8.58 19.09
N PRO A 306 -5.14 -8.84 18.69
CA PRO A 306 -5.86 -8.00 17.73
C PRO A 306 -5.96 -6.52 18.16
N LEU A 307 -6.23 -6.26 19.44
CA LEU A 307 -6.29 -4.91 20.00
C LEU A 307 -4.94 -4.18 19.94
N LEU A 308 -3.84 -4.89 20.19
CA LEU A 308 -2.49 -4.31 20.14
C LEU A 308 -2.03 -4.05 18.70
N ILE A 309 -2.41 -4.92 17.76
CA ILE A 309 -2.20 -4.69 16.33
C ILE A 309 -2.95 -3.42 15.88
N ALA A 310 -4.21 -3.26 16.31
CA ALA A 310 -5.00 -2.07 16.02
C ALA A 310 -4.36 -0.81 16.63
N LEU A 311 -3.89 -0.88 17.89
CA LEU A 311 -3.15 0.20 18.54
C LEU A 311 -1.89 0.59 17.77
N ALA A 312 -1.08 -0.39 17.36
CA ALA A 312 0.16 -0.14 16.61
C ALA A 312 -0.12 0.61 15.29
N PHE A 313 -1.10 0.15 14.52
CA PHE A 313 -1.47 0.82 13.27
C PHE A 313 -2.07 2.22 13.49
N GLN A 314 -2.80 2.41 14.58
CA GLN A 314 -3.35 3.72 14.93
C GLN A 314 -2.24 4.72 15.34
N ILE A 315 -1.25 4.26 16.11
CA ILE A 315 -0.05 5.04 16.43
C ILE A 315 0.70 5.42 15.15
N ILE A 316 0.91 4.49 14.23
CA ILE A 316 1.57 4.75 12.94
C ILE A 316 0.79 5.81 12.15
N ALA A 317 -0.54 5.71 12.10
CA ALA A 317 -1.38 6.66 11.38
C ALA A 317 -1.31 8.07 11.99
N PHE A 318 -1.38 8.21 13.31
CA PHE A 318 -1.21 9.51 13.97
C PHE A 318 0.23 10.05 13.86
N GLY A 319 1.24 9.18 13.86
CA GLY A 319 2.62 9.57 13.58
C GLY A 319 2.78 10.16 12.17
N ALA A 320 2.17 9.54 11.16
CA ALA A 320 2.13 10.09 9.80
C ALA A 320 1.35 11.42 9.74
N PHE A 321 0.28 11.55 10.52
CA PHE A 321 -0.50 12.78 10.60
C PHE A 321 0.29 13.92 11.27
N ALA A 322 1.05 13.61 12.32
CA ALA A 322 1.98 14.54 12.97
C ALA A 322 3.08 14.99 12.00
N ALA A 323 3.66 14.04 11.24
CA ALA A 323 4.66 14.35 10.22
C ALA A 323 4.11 15.26 9.11
N ALA A 324 2.88 15.02 8.65
CA ALA A 324 2.21 15.90 7.69
C ALA A 324 1.99 17.31 8.27
N ALA A 325 1.60 17.41 9.55
CA ALA A 325 1.47 18.69 10.24
C ALA A 325 2.82 19.42 10.33
N ALA A 326 3.90 18.72 10.70
CA ALA A 326 5.24 19.28 10.74
C ALA A 326 5.72 19.78 9.36
N LEU A 327 5.47 19.01 8.29
CA LEU A 327 5.82 19.39 6.92
C LEU A 327 5.07 20.64 6.44
N ILE A 328 3.77 20.71 6.70
CA ILE A 328 2.97 21.90 6.37
C ILE A 328 3.40 23.08 7.24
N GLY A 329 3.66 22.84 8.53
CA GLY A 329 4.19 23.84 9.46
C GLY A 329 5.52 24.43 8.96
N ALA A 330 6.41 23.61 8.43
CA ALA A 330 7.69 24.05 7.86
C ALA A 330 7.52 25.02 6.68
N ALA A 331 6.41 24.94 5.95
CA ALA A 331 6.13 25.79 4.80
C ALA A 331 5.42 27.11 5.17
N VAL A 332 4.76 27.19 6.33
CA VAL A 332 3.86 28.31 6.66
C VAL A 332 4.17 29.02 7.98
N LEU A 333 4.88 28.37 8.90
CA LEU A 333 5.25 28.98 10.19
C LEU A 333 6.52 29.82 10.05
N PRO A 334 6.71 30.81 10.94
CA PRO A 334 7.95 31.59 10.98
C PRO A 334 9.20 30.72 11.15
N ALA A 335 10.31 31.17 10.59
CA ALA A 335 11.61 30.52 10.78
C ALA A 335 11.95 30.44 12.28
N GLY A 336 12.40 29.26 12.72
CA GLY A 336 12.70 28.98 14.12
C GLY A 336 11.53 28.46 14.96
N ALA A 337 10.31 28.38 14.39
CA ALA A 337 9.20 27.71 15.06
C ALA A 337 9.47 26.20 15.22
N SER A 338 9.16 25.65 16.40
CA SER A 338 9.24 24.21 16.60
C SER A 338 8.12 23.49 15.84
N LEU A 339 8.52 22.67 14.87
CA LEU A 339 7.61 21.86 14.07
C LEU A 339 7.01 20.70 14.87
N ALA A 340 7.76 20.13 15.81
CA ALA A 340 7.27 19.05 16.67
C ALA A 340 6.26 19.59 17.68
N HIS A 341 6.52 20.74 18.28
CA HIS A 341 5.56 21.43 19.14
C HIS A 341 4.28 21.77 18.36
N PHE A 342 4.39 22.35 17.16
CA PHE A 342 3.23 22.61 16.30
C PHE A 342 2.43 21.34 15.99
N ALA A 343 3.11 20.24 15.62
CA ALA A 343 2.45 18.97 15.37
C ALA A 343 1.70 18.45 16.61
N ALA A 344 2.26 18.61 17.81
CA ALA A 344 1.58 18.25 19.06
C ALA A 344 0.33 19.10 19.30
N LEU A 345 0.42 20.43 19.19
CA LEU A 345 -0.73 21.33 19.35
C LEU A 345 -1.82 21.01 18.33
N PHE A 346 -1.43 20.71 17.09
CA PHE A 346 -2.35 20.32 16.04
C PHE A 346 -3.05 18.98 16.35
N LEU A 347 -2.35 17.98 16.87
CA LEU A 347 -2.97 16.71 17.29
C LEU A 347 -3.97 16.90 18.44
N LEU A 348 -3.64 17.74 19.43
CA LEU A 348 -4.54 18.07 20.52
C LEU A 348 -5.78 18.84 20.04
N ALA A 349 -5.59 19.81 19.13
CA ALA A 349 -6.68 20.53 18.48
C ALA A 349 -7.54 19.61 17.60
N TRP A 350 -6.92 18.66 16.90
CA TRP A 350 -7.62 17.63 16.16
C TRP A 350 -8.48 16.79 17.09
N LEU A 351 -7.95 16.42 18.26
CA LEU A 351 -8.67 15.63 19.26
C LEU A 351 -9.87 16.40 19.83
N ALA A 352 -9.72 17.70 20.11
CA ALA A 352 -10.83 18.56 20.51
C ALA A 352 -11.93 18.57 19.44
N GLY A 353 -11.56 18.73 18.17
CA GLY A 353 -12.51 18.65 17.04
C GLY A 353 -13.10 17.26 16.81
N PHE A 354 -12.42 16.19 17.22
CA PHE A 354 -12.89 14.82 17.13
C PHE A 354 -13.95 14.49 18.18
N VAL A 355 -13.76 14.96 19.41
CA VAL A 355 -14.67 14.71 20.55
C VAL A 355 -16.01 15.43 20.38
N ILE A 356 -16.05 16.55 19.63
CA ILE A 356 -17.28 17.29 19.37
C ILE A 356 -18.00 16.73 18.12
N PRO A 357 -19.08 15.93 18.26
CA PRO A 357 -19.60 15.12 17.15
C PRO A 357 -20.35 15.92 16.09
N VAL A 358 -20.85 17.11 16.48
CA VAL A 358 -21.76 17.94 15.67
C VAL A 358 -21.01 18.72 14.59
N ALA A 359 -19.72 19.00 14.79
CA ALA A 359 -18.92 19.74 13.81
C ALA A 359 -18.38 18.79 12.72
N PRO A 360 -18.80 18.90 11.44
CA PRO A 360 -18.32 18.03 10.37
C PRO A 360 -16.79 18.17 10.23
N GLY A 361 -16.05 17.10 10.52
CA GLY A 361 -14.58 17.14 10.54
C GLY A 361 -13.98 18.17 11.53
N GLY A 362 -14.72 18.54 12.58
CA GLY A 362 -14.25 19.47 13.63
C GLY A 362 -14.10 20.92 13.17
N ILE A 363 -14.80 21.36 12.11
CA ILE A 363 -14.79 22.75 11.63
C ILE A 363 -15.13 23.72 12.77
N GLY A 364 -14.31 24.75 12.93
CA GLY A 364 -14.46 25.79 13.94
C GLY A 364 -13.84 25.39 15.28
N VAL A 365 -14.09 24.16 15.74
CA VAL A 365 -13.56 23.64 17.00
C VAL A 365 -12.04 23.46 16.93
N ARG A 366 -11.54 22.83 15.85
CA ARG A 366 -10.10 22.57 15.69
C ARG A 366 -9.32 23.87 15.57
N GLU A 367 -9.83 24.80 14.76
CA GLU A 367 -9.21 26.12 14.55
C GLU A 367 -9.17 26.91 15.88
N ALA A 368 -10.28 26.95 16.61
CA ALA A 368 -10.34 27.63 17.91
C ALA A 368 -9.43 26.97 18.95
N ALA A 369 -9.43 25.63 19.04
CA ALA A 369 -8.57 24.89 19.93
C ALA A 369 -7.09 25.10 19.60
N LEU A 370 -6.71 25.11 18.32
CA LEU A 370 -5.33 25.34 17.90
C LEU A 370 -4.87 26.77 18.26
N LEU A 371 -5.71 27.77 18.02
CA LEU A 371 -5.42 29.16 18.41
C LEU A 371 -5.28 29.30 19.93
N ALA A 372 -6.19 28.69 20.70
CA ALA A 372 -6.15 28.72 22.15
C ALA A 372 -4.91 28.02 22.72
N LEU A 373 -4.55 26.84 22.17
CA LEU A 373 -3.39 26.06 22.59
C LEU A 373 -2.06 26.72 22.20
N ALA A 374 -1.98 27.36 21.03
CA ALA A 374 -0.78 28.07 20.59
C ALA A 374 -0.57 29.41 21.30
N GLY A 375 -1.65 30.02 21.80
CA GLY A 375 -1.61 31.32 22.48
C GLY A 375 -0.98 32.41 21.60
N ALA A 376 -0.21 33.31 22.21
CA ALA A 376 0.51 34.37 21.49
C ALA A 376 1.82 33.90 20.80
N GLY A 377 2.17 32.60 20.91
CA GLY A 377 3.45 32.08 20.46
C GLY A 377 3.58 31.86 18.95
N LEU A 378 2.46 31.73 18.23
CA LEU A 378 2.45 31.53 16.78
C LEU A 378 1.45 32.46 16.09
N PRO A 379 1.76 33.02 14.90
CA PRO A 379 0.85 33.91 14.19
C PRO A 379 -0.46 33.21 13.81
N ALA A 380 -1.59 33.81 14.17
CA ALA A 380 -2.92 33.27 13.86
C ALA A 380 -3.11 32.98 12.37
N ALA A 381 -2.63 33.86 11.49
CA ALA A 381 -2.70 33.67 10.04
C ALA A 381 -1.98 32.39 9.58
N ALA A 382 -0.80 32.10 10.14
CA ALA A 382 -0.02 30.91 9.81
C ALA A 382 -0.70 29.63 10.33
N LEU A 383 -1.28 29.67 11.54
CA LEU A 383 -2.05 28.57 12.11
C LEU A 383 -3.31 28.25 11.28
N MET A 384 -4.00 29.27 10.79
CA MET A 384 -5.16 29.11 9.91
C MET A 384 -4.76 28.54 8.55
N ALA A 385 -3.69 29.05 7.95
CA ALA A 385 -3.15 28.53 6.69
C ALA A 385 -2.75 27.05 6.82
N ALA A 386 -2.04 26.69 7.90
CA ALA A 386 -1.66 25.31 8.17
C ALA A 386 -2.88 24.40 8.34
N THR A 387 -3.88 24.84 9.10
CA THR A 387 -5.10 24.07 9.35
C THR A 387 -5.90 23.84 8.07
N LEU A 388 -6.00 24.86 7.21
CA LEU A 388 -6.66 24.76 5.90
C LEU A 388 -5.91 23.79 4.97
N ALA A 389 -4.58 23.88 4.90
CA ALA A 389 -3.76 22.99 4.09
C ALA A 389 -3.85 21.52 4.57
N LEU A 390 -3.83 21.30 5.88
CA LEU A 390 -4.00 19.97 6.48
C LEU A 390 -5.39 19.41 6.20
N ARG A 391 -6.42 20.24 6.25
CA ARG A 391 -7.80 19.87 5.91
C ARG A 391 -7.92 19.48 4.44
N ALA A 392 -7.42 20.30 3.53
CA ALA A 392 -7.43 20.02 2.10
C ALA A 392 -6.69 18.71 1.79
N SER A 393 -5.50 18.52 2.37
CA SER A 393 -4.70 17.30 2.22
C SER A 393 -5.43 16.06 2.75
N SER A 394 -6.06 16.16 3.93
CA SER A 394 -6.82 15.05 4.53
C SER A 394 -8.04 14.69 3.68
N ILE A 395 -8.82 15.69 3.24
CA ILE A 395 -9.98 15.48 2.36
C ILE A 395 -9.55 14.86 1.04
N ALA A 396 -8.48 15.34 0.42
CA ALA A 396 -7.96 14.79 -0.83
C ALA A 396 -7.50 13.33 -0.65
N GLY A 397 -6.82 13.02 0.45
CA GLY A 397 -6.40 11.67 0.79
C GLY A 397 -7.58 10.72 1.01
N ASP A 398 -8.59 11.15 1.76
CA ASP A 398 -9.80 10.38 2.05
C ASP A 398 -10.68 10.18 0.81
N LEU A 399 -10.83 11.23 -0.02
CA LEU A 399 -11.53 11.14 -1.29
C LEU A 399 -10.78 10.22 -2.26
N GLY A 400 -9.46 10.34 -2.36
CA GLY A 400 -8.62 9.44 -3.15
C GLY A 400 -8.74 7.99 -2.68
N TYR A 401 -8.70 7.75 -1.36
CA TYR A 401 -8.94 6.45 -0.75
C TYR A 401 -10.32 5.90 -1.14
N GLY A 402 -11.37 6.69 -0.93
CA GLY A 402 -12.74 6.33 -1.24
C GLY A 402 -12.96 6.04 -2.73
N LEU A 403 -12.48 6.90 -3.64
CA LEU A 403 -12.60 6.69 -5.08
C LEU A 403 -11.88 5.43 -5.54
N LEU A 404 -10.66 5.18 -5.05
CA LEU A 404 -9.91 3.97 -5.42
C LEU A 404 -10.58 2.70 -4.90
N THR A 405 -11.19 2.73 -3.72
CA THR A 405 -11.77 1.55 -3.06
C THR A 405 -13.24 1.32 -3.45
N LEU A 406 -14.01 2.37 -3.74
CA LEU A 406 -15.45 2.31 -3.99
C LEU A 406 -15.85 2.36 -5.47
N ARG A 407 -14.92 2.66 -6.40
CA ARG A 407 -15.16 2.70 -7.85
C ARG A 407 -16.17 1.60 -8.27
N PRO A 408 -17.34 1.99 -8.83
CA PRO A 408 -18.31 1.04 -9.35
C PRO A 408 -17.68 0.17 -10.43
N ARG A 409 -18.18 -1.05 -10.57
CA ARG A 409 -17.97 -1.82 -11.79
C ARG A 409 -18.54 -0.95 -12.93
N LEU A 410 -17.73 -0.52 -13.88
CA LEU A 410 -18.26 -0.29 -15.22
C LEU A 410 -18.66 -1.67 -15.69
N THR A 411 -19.95 -1.99 -15.58
CA THR A 411 -20.55 -3.12 -16.27
C THR A 411 -20.28 -2.87 -17.75
N ALA A 412 -19.54 -3.78 -18.37
CA ALA A 412 -19.53 -3.88 -19.82
C ALA A 412 -20.90 -4.48 -20.19
N GLU A 413 -21.90 -3.61 -20.26
CA GLU A 413 -23.11 -3.84 -21.04
C GLU A 413 -23.10 -2.81 -22.15
N THR A 414 -22.53 -3.23 -23.28
CA THR A 414 -22.98 -3.05 -24.68
C THR A 414 -21.89 -3.63 -25.57
#